data_AF-A0A836PL78-F1
#
_entry.id   AF-A0A836PL78-F1
#
_cell.length_a   1.000
_cell.length_b   1.000
_cell.length_c   1.000
_cell.angle_alpha   90.00
_cell.angle_beta   90.00
_cell.angle_gamma   90.00
#
_symmetry.space_group_name_H-M   'P 1'
#
loop_
_entity.id
_entity.type
_entity.pdbx_description
1 polymer ?
#
loop_
_entity_poly.entity_id
_entity_poly.type
_entity_poly.pdbx_seq_one_letter_code
_entity_poly.pdbx_strand_id
1 'polypeptide(L)'
;MGTLSKRLDVLEPMVLAQAGMLETSVYGIVDRVDKIDGKLVPHIIRSWRGTIGKMEPTDDEPTILLIEKLEPMILKHKKYKCMYGSRGGTKSRMAQDVTAGEVNSQGSKVFVLRERMKALKESIYAGIEKSIKDLSLAGFRSVPSHWEIRHKTGGKFTFGGMQNIIDMKGTSNYKIFLMEEAAKTKQNTIDTLGPTLRDTPGAELWWLWNPESSQDPMSKEFINPYRADLDKKGYYEDEHHLIIHVSHKDNPWFRWDESLSQELAKDKIKVEKGIMSKSRFGWIWGNKFNDDIDSSVVTEDWFNACIDAHIKLGIEPIGAKTAACDPSDVGNDPCGYAARVGIVFEDIDEIEASDGNRKMDLACQRAIMYGADSFGYDADGLGATLRDNVSKAFKGKKTNIYAYKGSSKIHDPKAQFKSETTTLTQRNENLKNEDVLYNKKSQNIINVAERILRTYEAVVLGKYHDPETLISFATYNPETGVGIKPEMLEKLKAEACKTPVKPGDTIRFYTKEELRKGILMPDGSKVSIPSPNLWDAVVTSLDKASIIKVIEEIDVNSIYQSTVSHW
;
A
#
# COMPACT_ATOMS: atom_id res chain seq x y z
N MET A 1 17.39 -36.45 49.72
CA MET A 1 16.20 -35.57 49.69
C MET A 1 16.25 -34.50 48.60
N GLY A 2 17.39 -33.86 48.30
CA GLY A 2 17.44 -32.75 47.32
C GLY A 2 17.06 -33.08 45.86
N THR A 3 17.24 -34.32 45.41
CA THR A 3 16.88 -34.75 44.03
C THR A 3 15.38 -35.03 43.85
N LEU A 4 14.70 -35.41 44.95
CA LEU A 4 13.25 -35.62 44.96
C LEU A 4 12.51 -34.28 45.04
N SER A 5 12.98 -33.35 45.87
CA SER A 5 12.44 -31.98 45.95
C SER A 5 12.54 -31.26 44.60
N LYS A 6 13.71 -31.25 43.94
CA LYS A 6 13.84 -30.65 42.60
C LYS A 6 12.97 -31.28 41.53
N ARG A 7 12.63 -32.57 41.66
CA ARG A 7 11.70 -33.24 40.75
C ARG A 7 10.25 -32.86 41.05
N LEU A 8 9.88 -32.73 42.32
CA LEU A 8 8.56 -32.23 42.73
C LEU A 8 8.32 -30.80 42.24
N ASP A 9 9.31 -29.91 42.40
CA ASP A 9 9.22 -28.49 42.00
C ASP A 9 8.97 -28.29 40.49
N VAL A 10 9.27 -29.29 39.66
CA VAL A 10 9.02 -29.30 38.21
C VAL A 10 7.72 -30.02 37.88
N LEU A 11 7.45 -31.17 38.51
CA LEU A 11 6.28 -31.98 38.21
C LEU A 11 4.97 -31.34 38.70
N GLU A 12 4.97 -30.71 39.88
CA GLU A 12 3.77 -30.11 40.47
C GLU A 12 3.19 -28.97 39.60
N PRO A 13 3.98 -27.97 39.14
CA PRO A 13 3.48 -26.97 38.19
C PRO A 13 3.00 -27.56 36.86
N MET A 14 3.62 -28.64 36.35
CA MET A 14 3.19 -29.31 35.12
C MET A 14 1.85 -30.03 35.29
N VAL A 15 1.63 -30.66 36.45
CA VAL A 15 0.36 -31.32 36.79
C VAL A 15 -0.73 -30.28 37.03
N LEU A 16 -0.43 -29.19 37.74
CA LEU A 16 -1.36 -28.06 37.93
C LEU A 16 -1.72 -27.41 36.59
N ALA A 17 -0.78 -27.29 35.64
CA ALA A 17 -1.05 -26.82 34.29
C ALA A 17 -2.04 -27.75 33.55
N GLN A 18 -1.81 -29.06 33.62
CA GLN A 18 -2.70 -30.06 33.01
C GLN A 18 -4.08 -30.09 33.67
N ALA A 19 -4.17 -29.74 34.95
CA ALA A 19 -5.41 -29.63 35.71
C ALA A 19 -6.08 -28.23 35.61
N GLY A 20 -5.46 -27.26 34.93
CA GLY A 20 -5.97 -25.88 34.83
C GLY A 20 -5.93 -25.07 36.13
N MET A 21 -5.12 -25.47 37.11
CA MET A 21 -5.05 -24.91 38.47
C MET A 21 -3.83 -23.99 38.69
N LEU A 22 -3.31 -23.38 37.62
CA LEU A 22 -2.22 -22.40 37.72
C LEU A 22 -2.74 -21.04 38.14
N GLU A 23 -1.85 -20.23 38.73
CA GLU A 23 -2.13 -18.82 38.99
C GLU A 23 -2.40 -18.10 37.66
N THR A 24 -3.67 -17.78 37.43
CA THR A 24 -4.15 -17.17 36.18
C THR A 24 -3.81 -15.69 36.16
N SER A 25 -3.20 -15.24 35.07
CA SER A 25 -2.99 -13.82 34.80
C SER A 25 -4.32 -13.07 34.73
N VAL A 26 -4.31 -11.85 35.25
CA VAL A 26 -5.46 -10.94 35.27
C VAL A 26 -5.16 -9.78 34.32
N TYR A 27 -6.09 -9.50 33.42
CA TYR A 27 -5.95 -8.57 32.31
C TYR A 27 -6.82 -7.33 32.56
N GLY A 28 -6.21 -6.16 32.67
CA GLY A 28 -6.88 -4.88 32.86
C GLY A 28 -7.00 -4.12 31.54
N ILE A 29 -8.22 -3.70 31.21
CA ILE A 29 -8.52 -2.92 30.03
C ILE A 29 -8.43 -1.43 30.36
N VAL A 30 -7.63 -0.70 29.58
CA VAL A 30 -7.29 0.71 29.83
C VAL A 30 -7.82 1.61 28.70
N ASP A 31 -8.60 2.63 29.07
CA ASP A 31 -9.07 3.70 28.16
C ASP A 31 -8.22 4.97 28.24
N ARG A 32 -7.74 5.33 29.44
CA ARG A 32 -6.91 6.51 29.68
C ARG A 32 -5.81 6.24 30.71
N VAL A 33 -4.80 7.09 30.68
CA VAL A 33 -3.70 7.11 31.65
C VAL A 33 -3.52 8.55 32.12
N ASP A 34 -3.59 8.74 33.43
CA ASP A 34 -3.44 10.03 34.08
C ASP A 34 -2.09 10.12 34.80
N LYS A 35 -1.56 11.33 34.94
CA LYS A 35 -0.33 11.56 35.70
C LYS A 35 -0.70 12.12 37.07
N ILE A 36 -0.65 11.28 38.10
CA ILE A 36 -0.98 11.62 39.49
C ILE A 36 0.31 11.52 40.30
N ASP A 37 0.70 12.61 40.97
CA ASP A 37 1.94 12.70 41.77
C ASP A 37 3.20 12.24 41.02
N GLY A 38 3.27 12.57 39.73
CA GLY A 38 4.40 12.23 38.86
C GLY A 38 4.39 10.78 38.34
N LYS A 39 3.47 9.92 38.81
CA LYS A 39 3.31 8.54 38.35
C LYS A 39 2.19 8.43 37.32
N LEU A 40 2.39 7.57 36.32
CA LEU A 40 1.34 7.24 35.36
C LEU A 40 0.40 6.21 36.00
N VAL A 41 -0.87 6.58 36.12
CA VAL A 41 -1.94 5.76 36.69
C VAL A 41 -2.92 5.40 35.58
N PRO A 42 -2.95 4.14 35.13
CA PRO A 42 -3.93 3.66 34.17
C PRO A 42 -5.33 3.63 34.80
N HIS A 43 -6.32 4.13 34.07
CA HIS A 43 -7.73 3.96 34.42
C HIS A 43 -8.22 2.64 33.85
N ILE A 44 -8.48 1.67 34.73
CA ILE A 44 -8.92 0.34 34.36
C ILE A 44 -10.45 0.32 34.33
N ILE A 45 -11.04 0.05 33.16
CA ILE A 45 -12.49 0.04 32.97
C ILE A 45 -13.10 -1.35 33.12
N ARG A 46 -12.32 -2.40 32.86
CA ARG A 46 -12.72 -3.81 32.92
C ARG A 46 -11.52 -4.66 33.27
N SER A 47 -11.75 -5.75 33.99
CA SER A 47 -10.73 -6.74 34.34
C SER A 47 -11.22 -8.14 34.00
N TRP A 48 -10.30 -8.96 33.48
CA TRP A 48 -10.59 -10.29 32.98
C TRP A 48 -9.59 -11.30 33.54
N ARG A 49 -10.07 -12.49 33.92
CA ARG A 49 -9.24 -13.62 34.34
C ARG A 49 -9.58 -14.82 33.46
N GLY A 50 -8.56 -15.56 33.03
CA GLY A 50 -8.76 -16.80 32.27
C GLY A 50 -7.73 -17.01 31.18
N THR A 51 -8.16 -17.67 30.11
CA THR A 51 -7.34 -17.93 28.90
C THR A 51 -7.98 -17.25 27.70
N ILE A 52 -7.17 -16.98 26.68
CA ILE A 52 -7.65 -16.38 25.42
C ILE A 52 -8.84 -17.17 24.88
N GLY A 53 -9.96 -16.48 24.65
CA GLY A 53 -11.24 -17.04 24.19
C GLY A 53 -12.17 -17.58 25.29
N LYS A 54 -11.69 -17.65 26.54
CA LYS A 54 -12.44 -18.10 27.73
C LYS A 54 -12.04 -17.25 28.94
N MET A 55 -12.39 -15.97 28.88
CA MET A 55 -12.17 -14.99 29.93
C MET A 55 -13.44 -14.81 30.76
N GLU A 56 -13.29 -14.64 32.07
CA GLU A 56 -14.36 -14.32 33.00
C GLU A 56 -14.09 -12.94 33.62
N PRO A 57 -15.12 -12.11 33.85
CA PRO A 57 -14.95 -10.84 34.55
C PRO A 57 -14.42 -11.07 35.96
N THR A 58 -13.56 -10.16 36.44
CA THR A 58 -13.06 -10.22 37.81
C THR A 58 -12.80 -8.84 38.41
N ASP A 59 -12.76 -8.76 39.74
CA ASP A 59 -12.37 -7.58 40.52
C ASP A 59 -10.92 -7.66 41.03
N ASP A 60 -10.18 -8.71 40.67
CA ASP A 60 -8.77 -8.85 41.05
C ASP A 60 -7.89 -7.76 40.40
N GLU A 61 -6.78 -7.45 41.07
CA GLU A 61 -5.80 -6.51 40.55
C GLU A 61 -5.15 -7.05 39.26
N PRO A 62 -5.20 -6.31 38.15
CA PRO A 62 -4.65 -6.77 36.88
C PRO A 62 -3.13 -6.73 36.88
N THR A 63 -2.54 -7.80 36.37
CA THR A 63 -1.09 -7.93 36.17
C THR A 63 -0.70 -7.47 34.76
N ILE A 64 -1.54 -7.75 33.76
CA ILE A 64 -1.32 -7.38 32.35
C ILE A 64 -2.28 -6.26 31.98
N LEU A 65 -1.79 -5.23 31.30
CA LEU A 65 -2.62 -4.11 30.83
C LEU A 65 -2.66 -4.09 29.30
N LEU A 66 -3.84 -3.86 28.74
CA LEU A 66 -4.04 -3.68 27.31
C LEU A 66 -5.03 -2.55 27.04
N ILE A 67 -4.88 -1.90 25.89
CA ILE A 67 -5.80 -0.85 25.46
C ILE A 67 -7.18 -1.43 25.16
N GLU A 68 -8.22 -0.64 25.41
CA GLU A 68 -9.62 -1.00 25.12
C GLU A 68 -9.82 -1.58 23.73
N LYS A 69 -9.24 -0.97 22.71
CA LYS A 69 -9.41 -1.41 21.32
C LYS A 69 -8.88 -2.82 21.04
N LEU A 70 -7.94 -3.32 21.83
CA LEU A 70 -7.36 -4.66 21.69
C LEU A 70 -8.01 -5.69 22.63
N GLU A 71 -9.01 -5.31 23.44
CA GLU A 71 -9.76 -6.23 24.29
C GLU A 71 -10.33 -7.45 23.54
N PRO A 72 -10.88 -7.33 22.30
CA PRO A 72 -11.38 -8.51 21.58
C PRO A 72 -10.31 -9.60 21.33
N MET A 73 -9.02 -9.23 21.35
CA MET A 73 -7.91 -10.15 21.13
C MET A 73 -7.79 -11.21 22.23
N ILE A 74 -8.17 -10.88 23.47
CA ILE A 74 -8.18 -11.82 24.59
C ILE A 74 -9.54 -12.50 24.77
N LEU A 75 -10.64 -11.86 24.38
CA LEU A 75 -11.99 -12.38 24.60
C LEU A 75 -12.42 -13.43 23.56
N LYS A 76 -11.94 -13.32 22.31
CA LYS A 76 -12.44 -14.12 21.19
C LYS A 76 -11.40 -15.12 20.71
N HIS A 77 -11.84 -16.30 20.29
CA HIS A 77 -10.99 -17.23 19.52
C HIS A 77 -11.21 -17.02 18.02
N LYS A 78 -10.12 -16.85 17.25
CA LYS A 78 -10.14 -16.74 15.78
C LYS A 78 -8.88 -17.34 15.18
N LYS A 79 -9.02 -17.96 14.00
CA LYS A 79 -7.88 -18.54 13.28
C LYS A 79 -6.86 -17.48 12.90
N TYR A 80 -7.32 -16.31 12.43
CA TYR A 80 -6.48 -15.18 12.08
C TYR A 80 -6.82 -14.00 12.99
N LYS A 81 -5.84 -13.56 13.77
CA LYS A 81 -5.92 -12.34 14.56
C LYS A 81 -4.88 -11.35 14.09
N CYS A 82 -5.33 -10.30 13.42
CA CYS A 82 -4.48 -9.33 12.77
C CYS A 82 -4.55 -8.01 13.53
N MET A 83 -3.39 -7.44 13.84
CA MET A 83 -3.29 -6.09 14.40
C MET A 83 -2.35 -5.30 13.50
N TYR A 84 -2.88 -4.28 12.84
CA TYR A 84 -2.10 -3.44 11.94
C TYR A 84 -2.27 -1.96 12.25
N GLY A 85 -1.29 -1.14 11.87
CA GLY A 85 -1.40 0.32 11.89
C GLY A 85 -0.07 1.00 12.17
N SER A 86 -0.09 2.25 12.63
CA SER A 86 1.07 3.14 12.70
C SER A 86 2.00 2.82 13.86
N ARG A 87 3.10 3.56 13.94
CA ARG A 87 3.96 3.58 15.13
C ARG A 87 3.15 4.01 16.37
N GLY A 88 3.56 3.52 17.53
CA GLY A 88 2.99 3.93 18.82
C GLY A 88 1.67 3.28 19.21
N GLY A 89 1.10 2.35 18.44
CA GLY A 89 -0.18 1.70 18.73
C GLY A 89 -0.14 0.44 19.61
N THR A 90 0.89 0.27 20.45
CA THR A 90 1.06 -0.83 21.45
C THR A 90 1.02 -2.29 20.96
N LYS A 91 0.83 -2.56 19.67
CA LYS A 91 0.73 -3.90 19.04
C LYS A 91 1.70 -4.94 19.61
N SER A 92 3.01 -4.67 19.46
CA SER A 92 4.05 -5.61 19.87
C SER A 92 4.10 -5.78 21.38
N ARG A 93 3.87 -4.72 22.17
CA ARG A 93 3.87 -4.81 23.63
C ARG A 93 2.70 -5.64 24.14
N MET A 94 1.50 -5.42 23.61
CA MET A 94 0.33 -6.23 23.94
C MET A 94 0.59 -7.71 23.64
N ALA A 95 1.10 -8.03 22.45
CA ALA A 95 1.38 -9.42 22.11
C ALA A 95 2.42 -10.05 23.04
N GLN A 96 3.48 -9.32 23.44
CA GLN A 96 4.48 -9.79 24.40
C GLN A 96 3.83 -10.09 25.76
N ASP A 97 3.12 -9.13 26.34
CA ASP A 97 2.53 -9.26 27.67
C ASP A 97 1.45 -10.35 27.70
N VAL A 98 0.52 -10.33 26.73
CA VAL A 98 -0.62 -11.27 26.69
C VAL A 98 -0.16 -12.70 26.44
N THR A 99 0.77 -12.92 25.51
CA THR A 99 1.28 -14.28 25.27
C THR A 99 2.13 -14.78 26.45
N ALA A 100 2.84 -13.91 27.16
CA ALA A 100 3.56 -14.29 28.38
C ALA A 100 2.59 -14.71 29.50
N GLY A 101 1.49 -13.97 29.68
CA GLY A 101 0.42 -14.35 30.61
C GLY A 101 -0.24 -15.68 30.24
N GLU A 102 -0.46 -15.93 28.95
CA GLU A 102 -1.03 -17.18 28.45
C GLU A 102 -0.08 -18.38 28.69
N VAL A 103 1.23 -18.20 28.48
CA VAL A 103 2.24 -19.23 28.81
C VAL A 103 2.30 -19.49 30.32
N ASN A 104 2.25 -18.42 31.13
CA ASN A 104 2.26 -18.50 32.58
C ASN A 104 1.03 -19.26 33.12
N SER A 105 -0.15 -18.90 32.61
CA SER A 105 -1.45 -19.37 33.11
C SER A 105 -1.85 -20.77 32.62
N GLN A 106 -1.40 -21.18 31.43
CA GLN A 106 -1.87 -22.41 30.78
C GLN A 106 -0.76 -23.35 30.32
N GLY A 107 0.51 -22.95 30.43
CA GLY A 107 1.60 -23.72 29.83
C GLY A 107 1.50 -23.81 28.30
N SER A 108 0.87 -22.82 27.67
CA SER A 108 0.76 -22.72 26.22
C SER A 108 2.15 -22.65 25.56
N LYS A 109 2.22 -23.10 24.30
CA LYS A 109 3.42 -22.95 23.47
C LYS A 109 3.15 -21.90 22.39
N VAL A 110 4.06 -20.94 22.28
CA VAL A 110 3.98 -19.81 21.36
C VAL A 110 5.16 -19.84 20.41
N PHE A 111 4.89 -19.82 19.12
CA PHE A 111 5.92 -19.72 18.09
C PHE A 111 5.99 -18.28 17.60
N VAL A 112 7.08 -17.58 17.90
CA VAL A 112 7.34 -16.22 17.42
C VAL A 112 8.13 -16.31 16.11
N LEU A 113 7.55 -15.78 15.05
CA LEU A 113 8.02 -15.92 13.68
C LEU A 113 8.24 -14.56 13.02
N ARG A 114 9.17 -14.54 12.06
CA ARG A 114 9.37 -13.45 11.09
C ARG A 114 9.61 -14.05 9.70
N GLU A 115 9.26 -13.33 8.64
CA GLU A 115 9.50 -13.78 7.25
C GLU A 115 10.97 -14.17 7.04
N ARG A 116 11.89 -13.30 7.48
CA ARG A 116 13.33 -13.55 7.45
C ARG A 116 13.92 -13.26 8.81
N MET A 117 14.63 -14.24 9.36
CA MET A 117 15.34 -14.11 10.63
C MET A 117 16.66 -14.89 10.57
N LYS A 118 17.78 -14.18 10.68
CA LYS A 118 19.14 -14.75 10.68
C LYS A 118 19.69 -14.91 12.08
N ALA A 119 19.26 -14.08 13.02
CA ALA A 119 19.72 -14.10 14.39
C ALA A 119 18.58 -13.79 15.37
N LEU A 120 18.64 -14.38 16.57
CA LEU A 120 17.64 -14.18 17.61
C LEU A 120 17.45 -12.70 18.00
N LYS A 121 18.52 -11.89 17.92
CA LYS A 121 18.47 -10.43 18.18
C LYS A 121 17.58 -9.64 17.21
N GLU A 122 17.22 -10.23 16.07
CA GLU A 122 16.32 -9.64 15.08
C GLU A 122 14.84 -9.90 15.43
N SER A 123 14.56 -10.65 16.50
CA SER A 123 13.22 -10.96 16.99
C SER A 123 12.84 -10.13 18.20
N ILE A 124 11.58 -10.25 18.65
CA ILE A 124 11.08 -9.67 19.90
C ILE A 124 11.52 -10.42 21.17
N TYR A 125 12.50 -11.33 21.09
CA TYR A 125 13.01 -12.10 22.23
C TYR A 125 13.32 -11.23 23.46
N ALA A 126 14.12 -10.17 23.28
CA ALA A 126 14.47 -9.26 24.37
C ALA A 126 13.25 -8.48 24.90
N GLY A 127 12.26 -8.20 24.04
CA GLY A 127 11.00 -7.57 24.44
C GLY A 127 10.15 -8.49 25.33
N ILE A 128 10.10 -9.78 25.00
CA ILE A 128 9.40 -10.79 25.83
C ILE A 128 10.12 -10.98 27.17
N GLU A 129 11.45 -11.08 27.19
CA GLU A 129 12.21 -11.14 28.46
C GLU A 129 11.95 -9.92 29.35
N LYS A 130 11.96 -8.73 28.75
CA LYS A 130 11.63 -7.50 29.46
C LYS A 130 10.20 -7.54 30.00
N SER A 131 9.24 -7.97 29.20
CA SER A 131 7.83 -8.07 29.60
C SER A 131 7.62 -9.03 30.76
N ILE A 132 8.21 -10.23 30.71
CA ILE A 132 8.21 -11.21 31.81
C ILE A 132 8.74 -10.59 33.11
N LYS A 133 9.83 -9.82 33.01
CA LYS A 133 10.44 -9.15 34.17
C LYS A 133 9.57 -8.02 34.71
N ASP A 134 9.07 -7.15 33.83
CA ASP A 134 8.23 -5.99 34.19
C ASP A 134 6.94 -6.45 34.87
N LEU A 135 6.35 -7.54 34.38
CA LEU A 135 5.12 -8.16 34.91
C LEU A 135 5.40 -9.06 36.14
N SER A 136 6.65 -9.23 36.55
CA SER A 136 7.07 -10.09 37.66
C SER A 136 6.60 -11.55 37.53
N LEU A 137 6.52 -12.08 36.30
CA LEU A 137 6.10 -13.46 36.06
C LEU A 137 7.23 -14.44 36.40
N ALA A 138 7.01 -15.27 37.42
CA ALA A 138 7.98 -16.26 37.88
C ALA A 138 7.97 -17.54 37.02
N GLY A 139 9.05 -18.31 37.07
CA GLY A 139 9.10 -19.65 36.44
C GLY A 139 9.59 -19.68 34.98
N PHE A 140 9.91 -18.52 34.39
CA PHE A 140 10.53 -18.44 33.07
C PHE A 140 12.05 -18.63 33.13
N ARG A 141 12.59 -19.30 32.11
CA ARG A 141 14.02 -19.51 31.89
C ARG A 141 14.37 -19.30 30.42
N SER A 142 15.20 -18.31 30.20
CA SER A 142 15.81 -17.98 28.91
C SER A 142 16.81 -19.05 28.46
N VAL A 143 16.68 -19.52 27.22
CA VAL A 143 17.60 -20.47 26.57
C VAL A 143 17.98 -19.94 25.17
N PRO A 144 18.79 -18.87 25.08
CA PRO A 144 19.10 -18.24 23.79
C PRO A 144 19.79 -19.16 22.78
N SER A 145 20.55 -20.17 23.23
CA SER A 145 21.23 -21.13 22.34
C SER A 145 20.26 -22.00 21.53
N HIS A 146 19.04 -22.18 22.02
CA HIS A 146 17.98 -22.94 21.35
C HIS A 146 16.89 -22.04 20.78
N TRP A 147 17.06 -20.72 20.89
CA TRP A 147 16.06 -19.73 20.48
C TRP A 147 14.73 -19.99 21.19
N GLU A 148 14.79 -20.16 22.52
CA GLU A 148 13.63 -20.47 23.35
C GLU A 148 13.61 -19.68 24.67
N ILE A 149 12.40 -19.46 25.20
CA ILE A 149 12.16 -19.09 26.60
C ILE A 149 11.20 -20.14 27.16
N ARG A 150 11.64 -20.90 28.16
CA ARG A 150 10.88 -22.04 28.73
C ARG A 150 10.21 -21.64 30.03
N HIS A 151 9.08 -22.24 30.34
CA HIS A 151 8.37 -22.04 31.59
C HIS A 151 8.27 -23.35 32.40
N LYS A 152 8.23 -23.25 33.72
CA LYS A 152 8.12 -24.41 34.64
C LYS A 152 6.88 -25.29 34.39
N THR A 153 5.84 -24.72 33.77
CA THR A 153 4.59 -25.43 33.43
C THR A 153 4.73 -26.31 32.18
N GLY A 154 5.87 -26.26 31.48
CA GLY A 154 6.06 -26.92 30.18
C GLY A 154 5.70 -26.05 28.98
N GLY A 155 5.08 -24.88 29.22
CA GLY A 155 4.91 -23.85 28.20
C GLY A 155 6.23 -23.24 27.76
N LYS A 156 6.26 -22.67 26.56
CA LYS A 156 7.47 -22.05 26.01
C LYS A 156 7.19 -21.09 24.87
N PHE A 157 8.13 -20.17 24.68
CA PHE A 157 8.32 -19.45 23.44
C PHE A 157 9.41 -20.13 22.62
N THR A 158 9.17 -20.28 21.32
CA THR A 158 10.19 -20.69 20.33
C THR A 158 10.25 -19.61 19.25
N PHE A 159 11.46 -19.25 18.82
CA PHE A 159 11.69 -18.18 17.86
C PHE A 159 12.24 -18.75 16.55
N GLY A 160 11.78 -18.25 15.41
CA GLY A 160 12.20 -18.79 14.11
C GLY A 160 11.92 -17.86 12.93
N GLY A 161 12.62 -18.11 11.82
CA GLY A 161 12.33 -17.48 10.53
C GLY A 161 11.57 -18.45 9.63
N MET A 162 10.69 -17.94 8.77
CA MET A 162 9.88 -18.77 7.85
C MET A 162 10.70 -19.65 6.91
N GLN A 163 11.92 -19.23 6.58
CA GLN A 163 12.89 -20.02 5.80
C GLN A 163 13.26 -21.38 6.43
N ASN A 164 13.04 -21.57 7.74
CA ASN A 164 13.33 -22.81 8.46
C ASN A 164 12.05 -23.62 8.81
N ILE A 165 10.90 -23.28 8.22
CA ILE A 165 9.61 -23.88 8.61
C ILE A 165 9.45 -25.35 8.22
N ILE A 166 10.24 -25.83 7.25
CA ILE A 166 10.22 -27.25 6.83
C ILE A 166 10.62 -28.16 8.01
N ASP A 167 11.57 -27.73 8.84
CA ASP A 167 12.01 -28.46 10.03
C ASP A 167 10.95 -28.41 11.17
N MET A 168 9.99 -27.48 11.09
CA MET A 168 8.97 -27.29 12.12
C MET A 168 7.78 -28.25 12.02
N LYS A 169 7.55 -28.91 10.87
CA LYS A 169 6.44 -29.87 10.68
C LYS A 169 6.46 -31.03 11.69
N GLY A 170 7.60 -31.29 12.33
CA GLY A 170 7.75 -32.29 13.39
C GLY A 170 7.43 -31.82 14.82
N THR A 171 7.14 -30.53 15.05
CA THR A 171 6.93 -29.98 16.41
C THR A 171 5.44 -29.75 16.67
N SER A 172 4.75 -30.74 17.22
CA SER A 172 3.32 -30.67 17.55
C SER A 172 3.02 -29.78 18.78
N ASN A 173 1.80 -29.21 18.82
CA ASN A 173 1.15 -28.53 19.95
C ASN A 173 1.50 -27.05 20.22
N TYR A 174 1.63 -26.18 19.20
CA TYR A 174 1.67 -24.72 19.39
C TYR A 174 0.25 -24.11 19.34
N LYS A 175 -0.11 -23.34 20.37
CA LYS A 175 -1.42 -22.66 20.45
C LYS A 175 -1.42 -21.33 19.69
N ILE A 176 -0.28 -20.63 19.64
CA ILE A 176 -0.19 -19.31 19.00
C ILE A 176 1.04 -19.27 18.10
N PHE A 177 0.85 -18.83 16.86
CA PHE A 177 1.92 -18.49 15.93
C PHE A 177 1.89 -16.99 15.73
N LEU A 178 2.87 -16.30 16.29
CA LEU A 178 2.97 -14.84 16.31
C LEU A 178 3.95 -14.37 15.24
N MET A 179 3.42 -13.88 14.13
CA MET A 179 4.17 -13.22 13.06
C MET A 179 4.39 -11.75 13.39
N GLU A 180 5.63 -11.41 13.72
CA GLU A 180 6.05 -10.06 14.07
C GLU A 180 6.71 -9.34 12.88
N GLU A 181 6.60 -8.01 12.82
CA GLU A 181 6.99 -7.19 11.65
C GLU A 181 6.53 -7.81 10.32
N ALA A 182 5.27 -8.24 10.29
CA ALA A 182 4.72 -9.04 9.21
C ALA A 182 4.55 -8.29 7.88
N ALA A 183 4.86 -6.99 7.80
CA ALA A 183 4.64 -6.15 6.61
C ALA A 183 5.24 -6.75 5.33
N LYS A 184 6.40 -7.42 5.45
CA LYS A 184 7.14 -8.02 4.33
C LYS A 184 6.87 -9.50 4.13
N THR A 185 5.81 -10.03 4.72
CA THR A 185 5.42 -11.43 4.55
C THR A 185 5.07 -11.68 3.08
N LYS A 186 5.63 -12.74 2.51
CA LYS A 186 5.36 -13.13 1.11
C LYS A 186 4.05 -13.90 1.01
N GLN A 187 3.40 -13.86 -0.16
CA GLN A 187 2.19 -14.64 -0.42
C GLN A 187 2.37 -16.13 -0.09
N ASN A 188 3.47 -16.74 -0.54
CA ASN A 188 3.78 -18.13 -0.25
C ASN A 188 3.84 -18.46 1.27
N THR A 189 4.26 -17.52 2.12
CA THR A 189 4.26 -17.69 3.57
C THR A 189 2.84 -17.72 4.13
N ILE A 190 1.98 -16.80 3.67
CA ILE A 190 0.56 -16.74 4.03
C ILE A 190 -0.12 -18.06 3.65
N ASP A 191 0.10 -18.51 2.41
CA ASP A 191 -0.45 -19.75 1.86
C ASP A 191 0.06 -21.00 2.58
N THR A 192 1.26 -20.95 3.18
CA THR A 192 1.86 -22.07 3.93
C THR A 192 1.36 -22.13 5.37
N LEU A 193 1.35 -21.00 6.09
CA LEU A 193 0.97 -20.97 7.51
C LEU A 193 -0.52 -21.26 7.72
N GLY A 194 -1.38 -20.76 6.84
CA GLY A 194 -2.83 -20.95 6.93
C GLY A 194 -3.26 -22.42 7.05
N PRO A 195 -2.78 -23.33 6.17
CA PRO A 195 -3.06 -24.76 6.24
C PRO A 195 -2.30 -25.51 7.35
N THR A 196 -1.12 -25.02 7.76
CA THR A 196 -0.26 -25.71 8.75
C THR A 196 -0.93 -25.89 10.11
N LEU A 197 -1.90 -25.03 10.46
CA LEU A 197 -2.66 -25.15 11.71
C LEU A 197 -3.70 -26.28 11.75
N ARG A 198 -3.92 -27.03 10.65
CA ARG A 198 -4.96 -28.06 10.59
C ARG A 198 -4.85 -29.11 11.71
N ASP A 199 -3.62 -29.43 12.12
CA ASP A 199 -3.34 -30.50 13.09
C ASP A 199 -3.28 -30.00 14.55
N THR A 200 -3.54 -28.72 14.81
CA THR A 200 -3.60 -28.17 16.18
C THR A 200 -4.91 -27.43 16.43
N PRO A 201 -5.98 -28.14 16.84
CA PRO A 201 -7.28 -27.54 17.14
C PRO A 201 -7.16 -26.38 18.13
N GLY A 202 -7.76 -25.24 17.80
CA GLY A 202 -7.70 -24.04 18.64
C GLY A 202 -6.42 -23.20 18.49
N ALA A 203 -5.51 -23.53 17.55
CA ALA A 203 -4.37 -22.68 17.26
C ALA A 203 -4.77 -21.38 16.56
N GLU A 204 -4.06 -20.29 16.86
CA GLU A 204 -4.28 -18.95 16.29
C GLU A 204 -3.02 -18.45 15.56
N LEU A 205 -3.22 -17.81 14.39
CA LEU A 205 -2.20 -17.02 13.70
C LEU A 205 -2.37 -15.55 14.07
N TRP A 206 -1.36 -14.98 14.72
CA TRP A 206 -1.32 -13.59 15.11
C TRP A 206 -0.41 -12.83 14.15
N TRP A 207 -0.93 -11.79 13.50
CA TRP A 207 -0.17 -10.99 12.54
C TRP A 207 -0.03 -9.56 13.03
N LEU A 208 1.21 -9.10 13.19
CA LEU A 208 1.53 -7.76 13.67
C LEU A 208 2.33 -6.99 12.63
N TRP A 209 1.80 -5.88 12.11
CA TRP A 209 2.57 -5.06 11.17
C TRP A 209 2.15 -3.59 11.11
N ASN A 210 3.04 -2.80 10.52
CA ASN A 210 2.68 -1.49 9.99
C ASN A 210 2.54 -1.66 8.46
N PRO A 211 1.41 -1.29 7.84
CA PRO A 211 1.24 -1.43 6.39
C PRO A 211 2.34 -0.71 5.61
N GLU A 212 2.83 -1.33 4.53
CA GLU A 212 3.80 -0.72 3.63
C GLU A 212 3.12 -0.27 2.34
N SER A 213 2.64 -1.17 1.49
CA SER A 213 2.07 -0.83 0.19
C SER A 213 0.68 -1.42 0.05
N SER A 214 -0.28 -0.69 -0.52
CA SER A 214 -1.62 -1.24 -0.79
C SER A 214 -1.58 -2.50 -1.65
N GLN A 215 -0.49 -2.67 -2.42
CA GLN A 215 -0.27 -3.80 -3.32
C GLN A 215 0.54 -4.96 -2.72
N ASP A 216 1.01 -4.86 -1.48
CA ASP A 216 1.74 -5.96 -0.84
C ASP A 216 0.80 -7.12 -0.43
N PRO A 217 1.32 -8.35 -0.26
CA PRO A 217 0.48 -9.52 0.05
C PRO A 217 -0.36 -9.35 1.32
N MET A 218 0.19 -8.76 2.39
CA MET A 218 -0.54 -8.56 3.64
C MET A 218 -1.73 -7.62 3.45
N SER A 219 -1.54 -6.56 2.67
CA SER A 219 -2.57 -5.56 2.39
C SER A 219 -3.66 -6.13 1.49
N LYS A 220 -3.29 -6.89 0.46
CA LYS A 220 -4.24 -7.56 -0.43
C LYS A 220 -5.09 -8.61 0.27
N GLU A 221 -4.52 -9.34 1.25
CA GLU A 221 -5.22 -10.40 1.97
C GLU A 221 -6.05 -9.86 3.15
N PHE A 222 -5.47 -9.00 3.98
CA PHE A 222 -6.03 -8.66 5.30
C PHE A 222 -6.53 -7.22 5.44
N ILE A 223 -6.37 -6.36 4.42
CA ILE A 223 -6.83 -4.95 4.50
C ILE A 223 -7.81 -4.62 3.38
N ASN A 224 -7.40 -4.75 2.13
CA ASN A 224 -8.17 -4.29 0.97
C ASN A 224 -9.57 -4.94 0.86
N PRO A 225 -9.73 -6.26 1.08
CA PRO A 225 -11.04 -6.90 0.99
C PRO A 225 -12.04 -6.40 2.05
N TYR A 226 -11.53 -5.93 3.19
CA TYR A 226 -12.33 -5.55 4.35
C TYR A 226 -12.30 -4.05 4.62
N ARG A 227 -11.83 -3.27 3.64
CA ARG A 227 -11.50 -1.86 3.81
C ARG A 227 -12.68 -1.02 4.30
N ALA A 228 -13.87 -1.27 3.77
CA ALA A 228 -15.08 -0.53 4.13
C ALA A 228 -15.42 -0.65 5.62
N ASP A 229 -15.31 -1.87 6.19
CA ASP A 229 -15.54 -2.10 7.62
C ASP A 229 -14.40 -1.51 8.46
N LEU A 230 -13.15 -1.71 8.03
CA LEU A 230 -11.96 -1.21 8.70
C LEU A 230 -11.95 0.33 8.80
N ASP A 231 -12.30 1.04 7.73
CA ASP A 231 -12.37 2.50 7.73
C ASP A 231 -13.54 3.03 8.59
N LYS A 232 -14.67 2.31 8.60
CA LYS A 232 -15.88 2.74 9.32
C LYS A 232 -15.81 2.44 10.82
N LYS A 233 -15.31 1.26 11.19
CA LYS A 233 -15.38 0.72 12.56
C LYS A 233 -14.02 0.65 13.24
N GLY A 234 -12.93 0.68 12.47
CA GLY A 234 -11.58 0.41 12.98
C GLY A 234 -11.29 -1.08 13.23
N TYR A 235 -12.21 -1.98 12.86
CA TYR A 235 -12.00 -3.42 12.89
C TYR A 235 -12.92 -4.15 11.90
N TYR A 236 -12.56 -5.38 11.57
CA TYR A 236 -13.36 -6.34 10.81
C TYR A 236 -13.35 -7.69 11.53
N GLU A 237 -14.47 -8.40 11.49
CA GLU A 237 -14.62 -9.72 12.10
C GLU A 237 -15.56 -10.62 11.30
N ASP A 238 -15.12 -11.83 11.01
CA ASP A 238 -15.92 -12.92 10.44
C ASP A 238 -15.66 -14.24 11.18
N GLU A 239 -16.06 -15.39 10.62
CA GLU A 239 -15.85 -16.71 11.21
C GLU A 239 -14.35 -17.01 11.51
N HIS A 240 -13.44 -16.60 10.62
CA HIS A 240 -12.03 -16.94 10.68
C HIS A 240 -11.13 -15.77 11.10
N HIS A 241 -11.54 -14.53 10.83
CA HIS A 241 -10.72 -13.33 10.97
C HIS A 241 -11.21 -12.42 12.08
N LEU A 242 -10.27 -11.86 12.82
CA LEU A 242 -10.42 -10.64 13.61
C LEU A 242 -9.27 -9.72 13.23
N ILE A 243 -9.59 -8.59 12.60
CA ILE A 243 -8.61 -7.64 12.07
C ILE A 243 -8.86 -6.30 12.74
N ILE A 244 -7.90 -5.82 13.52
CA ILE A 244 -8.02 -4.59 14.30
C ILE A 244 -6.99 -3.58 13.83
N HIS A 245 -7.47 -2.40 13.49
CA HIS A 245 -6.66 -1.26 13.13
C HIS A 245 -6.33 -0.44 14.39
N VAL A 246 -5.04 -0.24 14.68
CA VAL A 246 -4.56 0.44 15.89
C VAL A 246 -3.42 1.41 15.60
N SER A 247 -3.50 2.59 16.20
CA SER A 247 -2.61 3.72 16.01
C SER A 247 -2.18 4.35 17.33
N HIS A 248 -1.28 5.33 17.27
CA HIS A 248 -0.90 6.12 18.44
C HIS A 248 -2.08 6.85 19.12
N LYS A 249 -3.16 7.12 18.38
CA LYS A 249 -4.37 7.77 18.93
C LYS A 249 -5.15 6.86 19.87
N ASP A 250 -5.02 5.56 19.69
CA ASP A 250 -5.68 4.53 20.51
C ASP A 250 -4.84 4.17 21.74
N ASN A 251 -3.61 4.68 21.83
CA ASN A 251 -2.68 4.37 22.93
C ASN A 251 -2.73 5.46 24.01
N PRO A 252 -3.28 5.18 25.21
CA PRO A 252 -3.40 6.17 26.28
C PRO A 252 -2.05 6.53 26.91
N TRP A 253 -1.02 5.70 26.75
CA TRP A 253 0.35 6.02 27.20
C TRP A 253 1.10 6.95 26.25
N PHE A 254 0.66 7.09 24.99
CA PHE A 254 1.44 7.74 23.94
C PHE A 254 1.79 9.20 24.26
N ARG A 255 0.84 9.97 24.79
CA ARG A 255 1.03 11.38 25.19
C ARG A 255 2.08 11.59 26.29
N TRP A 256 2.43 10.52 27.00
CA TRP A 256 3.41 10.52 28.09
C TRP A 256 4.78 9.98 27.65
N ASP A 257 4.86 9.41 26.43
CA ASP A 257 6.11 9.02 25.81
C ASP A 257 6.73 10.25 25.12
N GLU A 258 7.67 10.88 25.82
CA GLU A 258 8.36 12.08 25.30
C GLU A 258 9.08 11.79 23.99
N SER A 259 9.67 10.61 23.82
CA SER A 259 10.43 10.27 22.62
C SER A 259 9.51 10.21 21.40
N LEU A 260 8.42 9.44 21.47
CA LEU A 260 7.49 9.31 20.35
C LEU A 260 6.68 10.59 20.11
N SER A 261 6.32 11.31 21.16
CA SER A 261 5.59 12.58 21.05
C SER A 261 6.44 13.67 20.39
N GLN A 262 7.73 13.75 20.71
CA GLN A 262 8.67 14.68 20.07
C GLN A 262 8.90 14.33 18.60
N GLU A 263 9.03 13.03 18.26
CA GLU A 263 9.15 12.60 16.87
C GLU A 263 7.91 12.96 16.05
N LEU A 264 6.70 12.75 16.59
CA LEU A 264 5.45 13.16 15.94
C LEU A 264 5.40 14.68 15.71
N ALA A 265 5.77 15.48 16.71
CA ALA A 265 5.80 16.94 16.61
C ALA A 265 6.83 17.42 15.57
N LYS A 266 8.03 16.82 15.58
CA LYS A 266 9.09 17.09 14.61
C LYS A 266 8.62 16.81 13.18
N ASP A 267 7.96 15.68 12.95
CA ASP A 267 7.48 15.31 11.62
C ASP A 267 6.32 16.21 11.16
N LYS A 268 5.44 16.68 12.06
CA LYS A 268 4.45 17.71 11.73
C LYS A 268 5.10 19.00 11.21
N ILE A 269 6.15 19.46 11.89
CA ILE A 269 6.91 20.67 11.46
C ILE A 269 7.57 20.43 10.09
N LYS A 270 8.05 19.22 9.78
CA LYS A 270 8.59 18.91 8.45
C LYS A 270 7.52 19.00 7.37
N VAL A 271 6.29 18.57 7.65
CA VAL A 271 5.16 18.70 6.73
C VAL A 271 4.84 20.18 6.47
N GLU A 272 4.76 20.99 7.52
CA GLU A 272 4.52 22.44 7.42
C GLU A 272 5.61 23.16 6.61
N LYS A 273 6.87 22.72 6.76
CA LYS A 273 8.02 23.24 6.00
C LYS A 273 8.14 22.68 4.57
N GLY A 274 7.25 21.79 4.15
CA GLY A 274 7.35 21.11 2.85
C GLY A 274 8.54 20.15 2.71
N ILE A 275 9.22 19.80 3.80
CA ILE A 275 10.35 18.84 3.82
C ILE A 275 9.82 17.39 3.78
N MET A 276 8.60 17.17 4.27
CA MET A 276 7.93 15.87 4.29
C MET A 276 6.57 15.97 3.62
N SER A 277 6.21 15.01 2.76
CA SER A 277 4.88 14.95 2.18
C SER A 277 3.82 14.56 3.21
N LYS A 278 2.58 14.99 3.00
CA LYS A 278 1.44 14.57 3.84
C LYS A 278 1.21 13.07 3.78
N SER A 279 1.44 12.44 2.62
CA SER A 279 1.34 10.99 2.46
C SER A 279 2.38 10.25 3.31
N ARG A 280 3.65 10.66 3.27
CA ARG A 280 4.71 10.08 4.12
C ARG A 280 4.39 10.23 5.61
N PHE A 281 3.88 11.38 6.02
CA PHE A 281 3.41 11.58 7.39
C PHE A 281 2.22 10.67 7.73
N GLY A 282 1.26 10.57 6.81
CA GLY A 282 0.09 9.69 6.89
C GLY A 282 0.47 8.21 6.99
N TRP A 283 1.53 7.77 6.33
CA TRP A 283 2.06 6.42 6.48
C TRP A 283 2.67 6.19 7.87
N ILE A 284 3.57 7.07 8.30
CA ILE A 284 4.29 6.91 9.59
C ILE A 284 3.32 6.94 10.78
N TRP A 285 2.36 7.88 10.77
CA TRP A 285 1.53 8.24 11.92
C TRP A 285 0.03 8.06 11.70
N GLY A 286 -0.45 8.12 10.45
CA GLY A 286 -1.88 8.15 10.09
C GLY A 286 -2.45 6.83 9.60
N ASN A 287 -1.68 5.74 9.63
CA ASN A 287 -2.07 4.40 9.17
C ASN A 287 -2.45 4.33 7.68
N LYS A 288 -1.85 5.20 6.86
CA LYS A 288 -1.95 5.12 5.40
C LYS A 288 -0.89 4.16 4.85
N PHE A 289 -1.04 3.76 3.59
CA PHE A 289 0.01 3.05 2.87
C PHE A 289 1.12 4.02 2.48
N ASN A 290 2.35 3.51 2.36
CA ASN A 290 3.49 4.17 1.75
C ASN A 290 3.51 3.91 0.24
N ASP A 291 2.45 4.32 -0.45
CA ASP A 291 2.38 4.18 -1.89
C ASP A 291 3.11 5.30 -2.64
N ASP A 292 3.46 6.39 -1.96
CA ASP A 292 4.23 7.50 -2.51
C ASP A 292 5.74 7.21 -2.49
N ILE A 293 6.43 7.61 -3.56
CA ILE A 293 7.89 7.63 -3.63
C ILE A 293 8.33 9.10 -3.65
N ASP A 294 9.23 9.51 -2.75
CA ASP A 294 9.69 10.91 -2.62
C ASP A 294 10.28 11.51 -3.92
N SER A 295 10.76 10.67 -4.86
CA SER A 295 11.25 11.09 -6.17
C SER A 295 10.21 11.00 -7.30
N SER A 296 8.95 10.73 -6.97
CA SER A 296 7.88 10.71 -7.95
C SER A 296 7.46 12.12 -8.36
N VAL A 297 7.06 12.26 -9.62
CA VAL A 297 6.56 13.51 -10.18
C VAL A 297 5.06 13.73 -9.94
N VAL A 298 4.35 12.72 -9.41
CA VAL A 298 2.94 12.80 -9.04
C VAL A 298 2.80 12.47 -7.56
N THR A 299 2.05 13.29 -6.82
CA THR A 299 1.74 13.05 -5.41
C THR A 299 0.31 12.56 -5.25
N GLU A 300 0.03 11.83 -4.16
CA GLU A 300 -1.32 11.32 -3.89
C GLU A 300 -2.36 12.45 -3.80
N ASP A 301 -2.01 13.57 -3.15
CA ASP A 301 -2.90 14.72 -2.98
C ASP A 301 -3.29 15.33 -4.33
N TRP A 302 -2.33 15.47 -5.25
CA TRP A 302 -2.61 16.03 -6.57
C TRP A 302 -3.46 15.08 -7.41
N PHE A 303 -3.16 13.78 -7.36
CA PHE A 303 -3.94 12.77 -8.08
C PHE A 303 -5.39 12.71 -7.57
N ASN A 304 -5.60 12.71 -6.25
CA ASN A 304 -6.93 12.68 -5.64
C ASN A 304 -7.78 13.90 -6.02
N ALA A 305 -7.17 15.06 -6.24
CA ALA A 305 -7.90 16.24 -6.74
C ALA A 305 -8.43 16.04 -8.17
N CYS A 306 -7.76 15.22 -9.00
CA CYS A 306 -8.14 14.94 -10.39
C CYS A 306 -9.36 14.02 -10.52
N ILE A 307 -9.67 13.24 -9.47
CA ILE A 307 -10.86 12.37 -9.43
C ILE A 307 -12.11 13.25 -9.52
N ASP A 308 -12.95 13.04 -10.53
CA ASP A 308 -14.15 13.83 -10.83
C ASP A 308 -13.90 15.35 -10.92
N ALA A 309 -12.67 15.78 -11.24
CA ALA A 309 -12.36 17.19 -11.42
C ALA A 309 -13.25 17.89 -12.45
N HIS A 310 -13.63 17.20 -13.54
CA HIS A 310 -14.57 17.73 -14.52
C HIS A 310 -15.94 18.05 -13.90
N ILE A 311 -16.43 17.23 -12.97
CA ILE A 311 -17.67 17.52 -12.22
C ILE A 311 -17.45 18.68 -11.24
N LYS A 312 -16.35 18.65 -10.48
CA LYS A 312 -16.01 19.68 -9.48
C LYS A 312 -15.85 21.08 -10.10
N LEU A 313 -15.34 21.14 -11.32
CA LEU A 313 -15.07 22.39 -12.06
C LEU A 313 -16.16 22.73 -13.08
N GLY A 314 -17.19 21.89 -13.25
CA GLY A 314 -18.25 22.11 -14.24
C GLY A 314 -17.78 22.06 -15.70
N ILE A 315 -16.79 21.21 -16.00
CA ILE A 315 -16.24 21.02 -17.35
C ILE A 315 -16.97 19.86 -18.02
N GLU A 316 -17.60 20.12 -19.16
CA GLU A 316 -18.19 19.06 -19.98
C GLU A 316 -17.09 18.28 -20.74
N PRO A 317 -17.17 16.93 -20.82
CA PRO A 317 -16.24 16.14 -21.62
C PRO A 317 -16.39 16.43 -23.12
N ILE A 318 -15.52 17.28 -23.67
CA ILE A 318 -15.49 17.62 -25.10
C ILE A 318 -14.12 17.29 -25.71
N GLY A 319 -14.13 16.94 -27.00
CA GLY A 319 -12.92 16.67 -27.78
C GLY A 319 -12.89 15.27 -28.38
N ALA A 320 -11.76 14.93 -29.01
CA ALA A 320 -11.58 13.63 -29.66
C ALA A 320 -11.60 12.48 -28.65
N LYS A 321 -12.22 11.37 -29.03
CA LYS A 321 -12.15 10.10 -28.30
C LYS A 321 -10.80 9.46 -28.56
N THR A 322 -9.98 9.36 -27.53
CA THR A 322 -8.66 8.72 -27.63
C THR A 322 -8.60 7.50 -26.75
N ALA A 323 -8.15 6.38 -27.30
CA ALA A 323 -7.85 5.16 -26.56
C ALA A 323 -6.36 4.84 -26.70
N ALA A 324 -5.76 4.23 -25.67
CA ALA A 324 -4.40 3.77 -25.72
C ALA A 324 -4.24 2.47 -24.93
N CYS A 325 -3.23 1.69 -25.30
CA CYS A 325 -2.86 0.51 -24.54
C CYS A 325 -1.35 0.33 -24.36
N ASP A 326 -0.99 -0.28 -23.24
CA ASP A 326 0.34 -0.77 -22.94
C ASP A 326 0.29 -2.31 -22.94
N PRO A 327 0.86 -3.00 -23.95
CA PRO A 327 0.77 -4.45 -24.06
C PRO A 327 1.63 -5.21 -23.03
N SER A 328 2.28 -4.50 -22.09
CA SER A 328 3.26 -5.04 -21.16
C SER A 328 4.57 -5.52 -21.82
N ASP A 329 5.53 -5.93 -21.00
CA ASP A 329 6.83 -6.45 -21.42
C ASP A 329 6.84 -7.98 -21.64
N VAL A 330 5.99 -8.71 -20.91
CA VAL A 330 5.94 -10.18 -20.91
C VAL A 330 4.50 -10.66 -21.12
N GLY A 331 4.34 -11.80 -21.78
CA GLY A 331 3.03 -12.30 -22.22
C GLY A 331 2.00 -12.52 -21.11
N ASN A 332 2.40 -12.65 -19.84
CA ASN A 332 1.51 -12.93 -18.71
C ASN A 332 0.98 -11.66 -18.02
N ASP A 333 1.77 -10.60 -17.90
CA ASP A 333 1.37 -9.36 -17.22
C ASP A 333 0.21 -8.67 -17.95
N PRO A 334 -0.84 -8.18 -17.26
CA PRO A 334 -2.00 -7.57 -17.89
C PRO A 334 -1.62 -6.38 -18.78
N CYS A 335 -2.34 -6.23 -19.90
CA CYS A 335 -2.22 -5.06 -20.76
C CYS A 335 -3.00 -3.90 -20.13
N GLY A 336 -2.34 -2.75 -19.94
CA GLY A 336 -3.02 -1.55 -19.46
C GLY A 336 -3.82 -0.91 -20.59
N TYR A 337 -5.05 -0.50 -20.33
CA TYR A 337 -5.92 0.20 -21.28
C TYR A 337 -6.42 1.50 -20.67
N ALA A 338 -6.45 2.56 -21.47
CA ALA A 338 -7.02 3.85 -21.08
C ALA A 338 -7.80 4.46 -22.25
N ALA A 339 -9.00 4.97 -21.98
CA ALA A 339 -9.80 5.74 -22.92
C ALA A 339 -10.35 7.02 -22.31
N ARG A 340 -10.37 8.08 -23.12
CA ARG A 340 -10.75 9.43 -22.71
C ARG A 340 -11.54 10.17 -23.78
N VAL A 341 -12.33 11.14 -23.35
CA VAL A 341 -12.94 12.20 -24.18
C VAL A 341 -12.27 13.51 -23.78
N GLY A 342 -11.47 14.10 -24.68
CA GLY A 342 -10.70 15.29 -24.32
C GLY A 342 -9.86 15.04 -23.06
N ILE A 343 -10.07 15.81 -22.00
CA ILE A 343 -9.32 15.70 -20.75
C ILE A 343 -9.84 14.63 -19.77
N VAL A 344 -11.01 14.04 -20.04
CA VAL A 344 -11.73 13.17 -19.08
C VAL A 344 -11.51 11.70 -19.44
N PHE A 345 -10.86 10.96 -18.55
CA PHE A 345 -10.72 9.51 -18.64
C PHE A 345 -11.99 8.83 -18.14
N GLU A 346 -12.58 8.03 -19.01
CA GLU A 346 -13.87 7.37 -18.81
C GLU A 346 -13.75 5.84 -18.70
N ASP A 347 -12.61 5.27 -19.09
CA ASP A 347 -12.37 3.84 -19.00
C ASP A 347 -10.87 3.58 -18.80
N ILE A 348 -10.50 3.03 -17.65
CA ILE A 348 -9.14 2.58 -17.35
C ILE A 348 -9.25 1.19 -16.74
N ASP A 349 -8.60 0.22 -17.38
CA ASP A 349 -8.79 -1.19 -17.05
C ASP A 349 -7.61 -2.05 -17.50
N GLU A 350 -7.56 -3.26 -16.97
CA GLU A 350 -6.58 -4.27 -17.34
C GLU A 350 -7.18 -5.32 -18.26
N ILE A 351 -6.45 -5.62 -19.34
CA ILE A 351 -6.82 -6.64 -20.30
C ILE A 351 -5.91 -7.86 -20.10
N GLU A 352 -6.51 -8.91 -19.53
CA GLU A 352 -5.89 -10.22 -19.38
C GLU A 352 -6.25 -11.14 -20.55
N ALA A 353 -5.25 -11.86 -21.07
CA ALA A 353 -5.44 -12.91 -22.06
C ALA A 353 -4.24 -13.86 -22.07
N SER A 354 -4.33 -14.93 -22.87
CA SER A 354 -3.30 -15.97 -22.99
C SER A 354 -1.94 -15.47 -23.46
N ASP A 355 -1.91 -14.42 -24.29
CA ASP A 355 -0.71 -13.89 -24.91
C ASP A 355 -0.90 -12.44 -25.38
N GLY A 356 0.20 -11.80 -25.80
CA GLY A 356 0.22 -10.40 -26.25
C GLY A 356 -0.62 -10.12 -27.49
N ASN A 357 -0.75 -11.07 -28.43
CA ASN A 357 -1.59 -10.89 -29.62
C ASN A 357 -3.05 -10.80 -29.21
N ARG A 358 -3.51 -11.73 -28.35
CA ARG A 358 -4.89 -11.73 -27.88
C ARG A 358 -5.23 -10.51 -27.04
N LYS A 359 -4.29 -10.05 -26.18
CA LYS A 359 -4.43 -8.79 -25.42
C LYS A 359 -4.61 -7.60 -26.36
N MET A 360 -3.77 -7.48 -27.38
CA MET A 360 -3.87 -6.39 -28.35
C MET A 360 -5.17 -6.46 -29.17
N ASP A 361 -5.61 -7.64 -29.57
CA ASP A 361 -6.88 -7.80 -30.29
C ASP A 361 -8.06 -7.33 -29.44
N LEU A 362 -8.08 -7.67 -28.15
CA LEU A 362 -9.10 -7.21 -27.20
C LEU A 362 -9.04 -5.69 -26.96
N ALA A 363 -7.83 -5.13 -26.82
CA ALA A 363 -7.63 -3.69 -26.69
C ALA A 363 -8.13 -2.93 -27.93
N CYS A 364 -7.82 -3.43 -29.13
CA CYS A 364 -8.31 -2.87 -30.39
C CYS A 364 -9.84 -2.98 -30.48
N GLN A 365 -10.42 -4.13 -30.11
CA GLN A 365 -11.88 -4.32 -30.10
C GLN A 365 -12.56 -3.32 -29.15
N ARG A 366 -12.03 -3.14 -27.93
CA ARG A 366 -12.54 -2.18 -26.94
C ARG A 366 -12.47 -0.74 -27.47
N ALA A 367 -11.35 -0.35 -28.06
CA ALA A 367 -11.19 0.97 -28.69
C ALA A 367 -12.16 1.20 -29.87
N ILE A 368 -12.41 0.17 -30.69
CA ILE A 368 -13.38 0.22 -31.79
C ILE A 368 -14.81 0.39 -31.24
N MET A 369 -15.19 -0.38 -30.22
CA MET A 369 -16.53 -0.28 -29.61
C MET A 369 -16.74 1.06 -28.89
N TYR A 370 -15.69 1.60 -28.29
CA TYR A 370 -15.69 2.95 -27.70
C TYR A 370 -15.87 4.06 -28.75
N GLY A 371 -15.57 3.77 -30.02
CA GLY A 371 -15.60 4.74 -31.10
C GLY A 371 -14.39 5.67 -31.06
N ALA A 372 -13.20 5.14 -30.77
CA ALA A 372 -11.98 5.94 -30.72
C ALA A 372 -11.67 6.60 -32.06
N ASP A 373 -11.48 7.92 -32.04
CA ASP A 373 -10.97 8.70 -33.15
C ASP A 373 -9.45 8.50 -33.30
N SER A 374 -8.74 8.27 -32.20
CA SER A 374 -7.33 7.92 -32.20
C SER A 374 -7.01 6.75 -31.26
N PHE A 375 -6.15 5.84 -31.71
CA PHE A 375 -5.68 4.70 -30.94
C PHE A 375 -4.15 4.63 -30.91
N GLY A 376 -3.58 4.69 -29.71
CA GLY A 376 -2.15 4.59 -29.45
C GLY A 376 -1.77 3.27 -28.79
N TYR A 377 -0.53 2.80 -29.01
CA TYR A 377 -0.01 1.68 -28.23
C TYR A 377 1.50 1.79 -27.99
N ASP A 378 1.98 1.36 -26.83
CA ASP A 378 3.42 1.28 -26.53
C ASP A 378 4.09 0.22 -27.41
N ALA A 379 5.12 0.64 -28.14
CA ALA A 379 5.88 -0.13 -29.11
C ALA A 379 7.40 -0.06 -28.87
N ASP A 380 7.85 0.26 -27.64
CA ASP A 380 9.25 0.11 -27.24
C ASP A 380 9.63 -1.36 -26.97
N GLY A 381 8.66 -2.17 -26.53
CA GLY A 381 8.85 -3.59 -26.19
C GLY A 381 7.98 -4.52 -27.05
N LEU A 382 7.18 -5.35 -26.38
CA LEU A 382 6.33 -6.36 -27.02
C LEU A 382 5.45 -5.78 -28.13
N GLY A 383 4.92 -4.57 -27.94
CA GLY A 383 4.05 -3.91 -28.91
C GLY A 383 4.69 -3.63 -30.27
N ALA A 384 6.02 -3.58 -30.38
CA ALA A 384 6.70 -3.47 -31.68
C ALA A 384 6.34 -4.64 -32.62
N THR A 385 6.09 -5.82 -32.05
CA THR A 385 5.71 -7.05 -32.79
C THR A 385 4.21 -7.13 -33.12
N LEU A 386 3.39 -6.25 -32.55
CA LEU A 386 1.92 -6.28 -32.65
C LEU A 386 1.35 -5.34 -33.70
N ARG A 387 2.21 -4.67 -34.49
CA ARG A 387 1.81 -3.69 -35.51
C ARG A 387 0.82 -4.24 -36.54
N ASP A 388 1.03 -5.48 -36.98
CA ASP A 388 0.17 -6.10 -37.99
C ASP A 388 -1.22 -6.43 -37.41
N ASN A 389 -1.31 -6.81 -36.13
CA ASN A 389 -2.58 -7.01 -35.43
C ASN A 389 -3.39 -5.72 -35.42
N VAL A 390 -2.77 -4.60 -35.00
CA VAL A 390 -3.43 -3.30 -34.93
C VAL A 390 -3.87 -2.85 -36.33
N SER A 391 -2.98 -2.96 -37.32
CA SER A 391 -3.29 -2.62 -38.72
C SER A 391 -4.49 -3.42 -39.26
N LYS A 392 -4.54 -4.72 -38.97
CA LYS A 392 -5.64 -5.59 -39.36
C LYS A 392 -6.95 -5.22 -38.66
N ALA A 393 -6.91 -4.94 -37.35
CA ALA A 393 -8.10 -4.61 -36.56
C ALA A 393 -8.77 -3.29 -37.00
N PHE A 394 -7.96 -2.29 -37.36
CA PHE A 394 -8.43 -0.97 -37.78
C PHE A 394 -8.56 -0.80 -39.30
N LYS A 395 -8.33 -1.86 -40.10
CA LYS A 395 -8.50 -1.81 -41.56
C LYS A 395 -9.89 -1.28 -41.94
N GLY A 396 -9.92 -0.23 -42.75
CA GLY A 396 -11.15 0.42 -43.22
C GLY A 396 -11.83 1.37 -42.23
N LYS A 397 -11.22 1.63 -41.06
CA LYS A 397 -11.72 2.59 -40.07
C LYS A 397 -10.99 3.93 -40.19
N LYS A 398 -11.67 5.02 -39.84
CA LYS A 398 -11.11 6.39 -39.87
C LYS A 398 -10.27 6.75 -38.63
N THR A 399 -9.95 5.78 -37.79
CA THR A 399 -9.18 5.97 -36.55
C THR A 399 -7.71 6.28 -36.85
N ASN A 400 -7.16 7.33 -36.24
CA ASN A 400 -5.73 7.65 -36.28
C ASN A 400 -4.94 6.67 -35.40
N ILE A 401 -4.12 5.82 -36.02
CA ILE A 401 -3.31 4.80 -35.33
C ILE A 401 -1.87 5.25 -35.20
N TYR A 402 -1.32 5.24 -33.99
CA TYR A 402 0.08 5.57 -33.74
C TYR A 402 0.79 4.58 -32.82
N ALA A 403 2.00 4.18 -33.22
CA ALA A 403 2.89 3.37 -32.39
C ALA A 403 3.77 4.30 -31.53
N TYR A 404 3.52 4.33 -30.24
CA TYR A 404 4.28 5.13 -29.28
C TYR A 404 5.63 4.45 -28.97
N LYS A 405 6.72 5.20 -29.07
CA LYS A 405 8.06 4.73 -28.68
C LYS A 405 8.66 5.73 -27.70
N GLY A 406 8.52 5.45 -26.41
CA GLY A 406 9.03 6.29 -25.33
C GLY A 406 10.55 6.49 -25.37
N SER A 407 11.29 5.53 -25.91
CA SER A 407 12.75 5.59 -26.11
C SER A 407 13.20 6.56 -27.20
N SER A 408 12.28 6.98 -28.07
CA SER A 408 12.58 7.84 -29.21
C SER A 408 12.80 9.31 -28.82
N LYS A 409 13.19 10.13 -29.80
CA LYS A 409 13.43 11.56 -29.61
C LYS A 409 12.14 12.27 -29.17
N ILE A 410 12.31 13.27 -28.30
CA ILE A 410 11.24 14.16 -27.87
C ILE A 410 10.59 14.88 -29.05
N HIS A 411 9.31 15.20 -28.90
CA HIS A 411 8.60 16.12 -29.77
C HIS A 411 9.14 17.54 -29.58
N ASP A 412 9.25 18.29 -30.69
CA ASP A 412 9.66 19.70 -30.71
C ASP A 412 10.87 20.01 -29.81
N PRO A 413 12.05 19.40 -30.07
CA PRO A 413 13.21 19.49 -29.19
C PRO A 413 13.72 20.92 -28.97
N LYS A 414 13.49 21.81 -29.94
CA LYS A 414 13.92 23.21 -29.91
C LYS A 414 12.89 24.17 -29.27
N ALA A 415 11.69 23.69 -28.93
CA ALA A 415 10.70 24.52 -28.26
C ALA A 415 11.14 24.85 -26.83
N GLN A 416 10.74 26.02 -26.33
CA GLN A 416 11.03 26.46 -24.97
C GLN A 416 10.36 25.49 -23.97
N PHE A 417 11.13 25.02 -23.01
CA PHE A 417 10.62 24.22 -21.90
C PHE A 417 9.89 25.15 -20.93
N LYS A 418 8.61 24.90 -20.69
CA LYS A 418 7.78 25.63 -19.73
C LYS A 418 7.29 24.64 -18.69
N SER A 419 7.64 24.86 -17.43
CA SER A 419 7.17 24.02 -16.33
C SER A 419 6.85 24.86 -15.10
N GLU A 420 5.65 24.67 -14.55
CA GLU A 420 5.20 25.32 -13.31
C GLU A 420 5.70 24.56 -12.06
N THR A 421 6.03 23.27 -12.21
CA THR A 421 6.51 22.36 -11.15
C THR A 421 7.98 22.55 -10.79
N THR A 422 8.84 22.94 -11.74
CA THR A 422 10.26 23.11 -11.45
C THR A 422 10.52 24.54 -10.95
N THR A 423 11.04 24.66 -9.74
CA THR A 423 11.77 25.85 -9.23
C THR A 423 13.06 26.07 -10.02
N LEU A 424 12.94 26.24 -11.34
CA LEU A 424 14.00 26.66 -12.26
C LEU A 424 13.88 28.16 -12.58
N THR A 425 13.19 28.93 -11.73
CA THR A 425 12.99 30.37 -11.87
C THR A 425 14.24 31.23 -11.65
N GLN A 426 15.46 30.65 -11.60
CA GLN A 426 16.69 31.46 -11.43
C GLN A 426 17.91 31.05 -12.27
N ARG A 427 17.83 30.08 -13.22
CA ARG A 427 18.96 29.79 -14.11
C ARG A 427 18.51 29.53 -15.55
N ASN A 428 18.65 30.56 -16.38
CA ASN A 428 18.42 30.63 -17.84
C ASN A 428 16.96 30.64 -18.31
N GLU A 429 16.50 31.81 -18.76
CA GLU A 429 15.16 32.05 -19.35
C GLU A 429 14.90 31.33 -20.70
N ASN A 430 15.86 30.56 -21.23
CA ASN A 430 15.83 29.97 -22.57
C ASN A 430 16.12 28.45 -22.64
N LEU A 431 15.79 27.69 -21.60
CA LEU A 431 15.91 26.22 -21.66
C LEU A 431 14.97 25.65 -22.73
N LYS A 432 15.47 24.75 -23.57
CA LYS A 432 14.68 24.01 -24.56
C LYS A 432 14.28 22.65 -24.02
N ASN A 433 13.27 22.03 -24.62
CA ASN A 433 12.84 20.68 -24.24
C ASN A 433 14.01 19.68 -24.24
N GLU A 434 14.92 19.74 -25.22
CA GLU A 434 16.08 18.84 -25.31
C GLU A 434 17.12 19.05 -24.19
N ASP A 435 17.15 20.23 -23.59
CA ASP A 435 18.09 20.55 -22.51
C ASP A 435 17.61 19.97 -21.16
N VAL A 436 16.33 19.64 -21.06
CA VAL A 436 15.68 19.20 -19.80
C VAL A 436 15.19 17.76 -19.87
N LEU A 437 14.66 17.31 -21.01
CA LEU A 437 13.96 16.03 -21.15
C LEU A 437 14.79 15.05 -21.98
N TYR A 438 15.08 13.87 -21.42
CA TYR A 438 15.94 12.88 -22.07
C TYR A 438 15.32 12.23 -23.32
N ASN A 439 14.06 11.81 -23.23
CA ASN A 439 13.37 11.09 -24.30
C ASN A 439 11.86 11.36 -24.27
N LYS A 440 11.15 10.80 -25.25
CA LYS A 440 9.70 10.95 -25.40
C LYS A 440 8.91 10.47 -24.17
N LYS A 441 9.39 9.42 -23.49
CA LYS A 441 8.83 8.95 -22.21
C LYS A 441 8.88 10.05 -21.15
N SER A 442 10.04 10.68 -20.98
CA SER A 442 10.18 11.80 -20.06
C SER A 442 9.25 12.95 -20.38
N GLN A 443 9.15 13.32 -21.66
CA GLN A 443 8.30 14.43 -22.09
C GLN A 443 6.82 14.18 -21.75
N ASN A 444 6.29 13.00 -22.08
CA ASN A 444 4.88 12.73 -21.85
C ASN A 444 4.57 12.57 -20.36
N ILE A 445 5.41 11.88 -19.58
CA ILE A 445 5.19 11.73 -18.14
C ILE A 445 5.16 13.10 -17.45
N ILE A 446 6.11 13.99 -17.78
CA ILE A 446 6.12 15.36 -17.23
C ILE A 446 4.89 16.14 -17.69
N ASN A 447 4.44 15.98 -18.94
CA ASN A 447 3.21 16.62 -19.40
C ASN A 447 1.98 16.18 -18.59
N VAL A 448 1.82 14.87 -18.33
CA VAL A 448 0.70 14.38 -17.51
C VAL A 448 0.82 14.87 -16.06
N ALA A 449 2.02 14.85 -15.48
CA ALA A 449 2.26 15.37 -14.13
C ALA A 449 1.90 16.86 -13.99
N GLU A 450 2.22 17.68 -14.99
CA GLU A 450 1.82 19.09 -15.03
C GLU A 450 0.30 19.26 -15.13
N ARG A 451 -0.40 18.45 -15.95
CA ARG A 451 -1.86 18.47 -16.02
C ARG A 451 -2.48 18.13 -14.66
N ILE A 452 -1.91 17.15 -13.95
CA ILE A 452 -2.33 16.77 -12.60
C ILE A 452 -2.14 17.92 -11.61
N LEU A 453 -0.97 18.59 -11.63
CA LEU A 453 -0.73 19.75 -10.77
C LEU A 453 -1.72 20.89 -11.07
N ARG A 454 -1.89 21.28 -12.34
CA ARG A 454 -2.82 22.35 -12.73
C ARG A 454 -4.25 22.04 -12.31
N THR A 455 -4.64 20.76 -12.40
CA THR A 455 -5.97 20.31 -11.94
C THR A 455 -6.09 20.41 -10.42
N TYR A 456 -5.06 20.02 -9.67
CA TYR A 456 -5.02 20.21 -8.22
C TYR A 456 -5.13 21.69 -7.85
N GLU A 457 -4.35 22.57 -8.49
CA GLU A 457 -4.41 24.01 -8.23
C GLU A 457 -5.79 24.60 -8.55
N ALA A 458 -6.42 24.15 -9.64
CA ALA A 458 -7.78 24.57 -10.00
C ALA A 458 -8.82 24.10 -8.97
N VAL A 459 -8.80 22.83 -8.58
CA VAL A 459 -9.79 22.22 -7.68
C VAL A 459 -9.62 22.67 -6.23
N VAL A 460 -8.37 22.73 -5.75
CA VAL A 460 -8.08 22.94 -4.32
C VAL A 460 -7.76 24.39 -4.00
N LEU A 461 -7.08 25.10 -4.90
CA LEU A 461 -6.65 26.49 -4.69
C LEU A 461 -7.52 27.51 -5.44
N GLY A 462 -8.43 27.06 -6.31
CA GLY A 462 -9.26 27.94 -7.13
C GLY A 462 -8.46 28.74 -8.17
N LYS A 463 -7.25 28.30 -8.52
CA LYS A 463 -6.40 28.96 -9.52
C LYS A 463 -6.91 28.62 -10.92
N TYR A 464 -7.20 29.64 -11.72
CA TYR A 464 -7.63 29.40 -13.11
C TYR A 464 -6.48 28.81 -13.94
N HIS A 465 -6.81 27.76 -14.69
CA HIS A 465 -6.00 27.19 -15.74
C HIS A 465 -6.88 26.95 -16.96
N ASP A 466 -6.28 26.93 -18.15
CA ASP A 466 -6.98 26.56 -19.37
C ASP A 466 -7.53 25.12 -19.23
N PRO A 467 -8.86 24.90 -19.38
CA PRO A 467 -9.47 23.57 -19.29
C PRO A 467 -8.79 22.51 -20.16
N GLU A 468 -8.29 22.85 -21.35
CA GLU A 468 -7.63 21.87 -22.24
C GLU A 468 -6.29 21.37 -21.68
N THR A 469 -5.73 22.08 -20.68
CA THR A 469 -4.47 21.73 -20.00
C THR A 469 -4.68 20.96 -18.69
N LEU A 470 -5.93 20.61 -18.37
CA LEU A 470 -6.28 19.82 -17.19
C LEU A 470 -6.36 18.33 -17.50
N ILE A 471 -6.70 17.53 -16.48
CA ILE A 471 -6.96 16.10 -16.58
C ILE A 471 -8.03 15.71 -15.55
N SER A 472 -8.92 14.79 -15.89
CA SER A 472 -9.89 14.26 -14.93
C SER A 472 -10.06 12.76 -15.05
N PHE A 473 -10.23 12.09 -13.92
CA PHE A 473 -10.53 10.66 -13.84
C PHE A 473 -11.97 10.49 -13.34
N ALA A 474 -12.87 10.06 -14.23
CA ALA A 474 -14.29 9.90 -13.88
C ALA A 474 -14.48 8.63 -13.03
N THR A 475 -15.18 8.74 -11.90
CA THR A 475 -15.57 7.57 -11.10
C THR A 475 -16.63 6.74 -11.81
N TYR A 476 -16.60 5.42 -11.61
CA TYR A 476 -17.53 4.51 -12.27
C TYR A 476 -18.98 4.74 -11.84
N ASN A 477 -19.83 4.96 -12.83
CA ASN A 477 -21.28 4.98 -12.69
C ASN A 477 -21.87 3.63 -13.18
N PRO A 478 -22.41 2.78 -12.28
CA PRO A 478 -22.98 1.49 -12.65
C PRO A 478 -24.20 1.57 -13.59
N GLU A 479 -24.94 2.69 -13.59
CA GLU A 479 -26.14 2.86 -14.41
C GLU A 479 -25.79 3.11 -15.88
N THR A 480 -24.74 3.90 -16.13
CA THR A 480 -24.29 4.23 -17.49
C THR A 480 -23.20 3.27 -17.98
N GLY A 481 -22.54 2.56 -17.07
CA GLY A 481 -21.37 1.73 -17.38
C GLY A 481 -20.12 2.55 -17.74
N VAL A 482 -20.11 3.86 -17.45
CA VAL A 482 -19.02 4.79 -17.77
C VAL A 482 -18.26 5.16 -16.51
N GLY A 483 -16.94 5.28 -16.61
CA GLY A 483 -16.04 5.69 -15.53
C GLY A 483 -15.11 4.56 -15.08
N ILE A 484 -14.21 4.90 -14.17
CA ILE A 484 -13.12 4.03 -13.72
C ILE A 484 -13.56 3.34 -12.43
N LYS A 485 -13.50 2.00 -12.43
CA LYS A 485 -13.87 1.20 -11.25
C LYS A 485 -12.96 1.54 -10.06
N PRO A 486 -13.46 1.51 -8.81
CA PRO A 486 -12.69 1.90 -7.63
C PRO A 486 -11.34 1.17 -7.52
N GLU A 487 -11.32 -0.14 -7.80
CA GLU A 487 -10.11 -0.96 -7.77
C GLU A 487 -9.07 -0.54 -8.83
N MET A 488 -9.53 -0.14 -10.03
CA MET A 488 -8.65 0.33 -11.10
C MET A 488 -8.16 1.76 -10.83
N LEU A 489 -8.98 2.60 -10.21
CA LEU A 489 -8.60 3.96 -9.84
C LEU A 489 -7.52 3.96 -8.76
N GLU A 490 -7.65 3.11 -7.74
CA GLU A 490 -6.61 2.95 -6.71
C GLU A 490 -5.32 2.36 -7.29
N LYS A 491 -5.43 1.40 -8.22
CA LYS A 491 -4.26 0.83 -8.90
C LYS A 491 -3.56 1.88 -9.77
N LEU A 492 -4.30 2.66 -10.56
CA LEU A 492 -3.77 3.75 -11.36
C LEU A 492 -3.07 4.80 -10.50
N LYS A 493 -3.69 5.20 -9.38
CA LYS A 493 -3.08 6.13 -8.41
C LYS A 493 -1.75 5.59 -7.90
N ALA A 494 -1.72 4.33 -7.48
CA ALA A 494 -0.51 3.68 -7.00
C ALA A 494 0.58 3.60 -8.07
N GLU A 495 0.23 3.37 -9.35
CA GLU A 495 1.19 3.40 -10.46
C GLU A 495 1.71 4.82 -10.74
N ALA A 496 0.83 5.83 -10.79
CA ALA A 496 1.19 7.22 -11.03
C ALA A 496 2.15 7.75 -9.95
N CYS A 497 1.84 7.52 -8.67
CA CYS A 497 2.64 7.93 -7.51
C CYS A 497 3.95 7.12 -7.33
N LYS A 498 4.12 6.03 -8.10
CA LYS A 498 5.34 5.21 -8.15
C LYS A 498 6.11 5.39 -9.45
N THR A 499 6.14 6.61 -9.97
CA THR A 499 6.93 6.99 -11.16
C THR A 499 8.18 7.79 -10.79
N PRO A 500 9.27 7.14 -10.31
CA PRO A 500 10.47 7.83 -9.82
C PRO A 500 11.35 8.35 -10.95
N VAL A 501 11.90 9.55 -10.74
CA VAL A 501 12.93 10.12 -11.62
C VAL A 501 14.27 9.41 -11.41
N LYS A 502 14.90 9.01 -12.51
CA LYS A 502 16.26 8.45 -12.55
C LYS A 502 17.28 9.59 -12.43
N PRO A 503 18.25 9.52 -11.50
CA PRO A 503 19.30 10.52 -11.39
C PRO A 503 20.08 10.72 -12.70
N GLY A 504 20.29 11.97 -13.09
CA GLY A 504 21.03 12.35 -14.30
C GLY A 504 20.91 13.85 -14.59
N ASP A 505 21.60 14.31 -15.64
CA ASP A 505 21.64 15.73 -16.04
C ASP A 505 20.33 16.19 -16.70
N THR A 506 19.55 15.25 -17.25
CA THR A 506 18.23 15.46 -17.83
C THR A 506 17.21 14.58 -17.13
N ILE A 507 15.95 15.01 -17.10
CA ILE A 507 14.85 14.23 -16.54
C ILE A 507 14.69 12.96 -17.36
N ARG A 508 14.87 11.83 -16.69
CA ARG A 508 14.72 10.48 -17.23
C ARG A 508 13.96 9.64 -16.23
N PHE A 509 13.17 8.69 -16.71
CA PHE A 509 12.49 7.70 -15.88
C PHE A 509 13.11 6.32 -16.07
N TYR A 510 12.94 5.46 -15.06
CA TYR A 510 13.37 4.08 -15.13
C TYR A 510 12.54 3.30 -16.15
N THR A 511 13.18 2.34 -16.81
CA THR A 511 12.51 1.36 -17.66
C THR A 511 11.72 0.36 -16.81
N LYS A 512 10.71 -0.29 -17.40
CA LYS A 512 9.94 -1.35 -16.73
C LYS A 512 10.82 -2.49 -16.22
N GLU A 513 11.87 -2.85 -16.96
CA GLU A 513 12.86 -3.84 -16.54
C GLU A 513 13.63 -3.40 -15.28
N GLU A 514 14.08 -2.13 -15.23
CA GLU A 514 14.78 -1.57 -14.06
C GLU A 514 13.87 -1.53 -12.83
N LEU A 515 12.61 -1.10 -13.00
CA LEU A 515 11.61 -1.06 -11.92
C LEU A 515 11.38 -2.44 -11.31
N ARG A 516 11.21 -3.48 -12.15
CA ARG A 516 11.02 -4.87 -11.70
C ARG A 516 12.25 -5.43 -11.01
N LYS A 517 13.46 -5.21 -11.57
CA LYS A 517 14.74 -5.62 -10.94
C LYS A 517 15.01 -4.91 -9.61
N GLY A 518 14.33 -3.79 -9.38
CA GLY A 518 14.37 -2.97 -8.20
C GLY A 518 15.42 -1.86 -8.31
N ILE A 519 14.98 -0.66 -7.98
CA ILE A 519 15.77 0.56 -8.05
C ILE A 519 16.33 0.91 -6.67
N LEU A 520 17.50 1.56 -6.66
CA LEU A 520 18.09 2.09 -5.44
C LEU A 520 17.52 3.49 -5.19
N MET A 521 16.93 3.69 -4.02
CA MET A 521 16.43 4.97 -3.57
C MET A 521 17.57 5.83 -2.99
N PRO A 522 17.40 7.16 -2.89
CA PRO A 522 18.40 8.05 -2.29
C PRO A 522 18.80 7.68 -0.85
N ASP A 523 17.92 7.02 -0.10
CA ASP A 523 18.16 6.54 1.26
C ASP A 523 18.91 5.20 1.31
N GLY A 524 19.32 4.65 0.16
CA GLY A 524 20.02 3.37 0.05
C GLY A 524 19.11 2.13 0.10
N SER A 525 17.79 2.30 0.27
CA SER A 525 16.84 1.19 0.17
C SER A 525 16.65 0.74 -1.29
N LYS A 526 16.33 -0.54 -1.48
CA LYS A 526 16.01 -1.09 -2.81
C LYS A 526 14.52 -1.38 -2.88
N VAL A 527 13.82 -0.77 -3.83
CA VAL A 527 12.37 -0.94 -4.02
C VAL A 527 12.12 -1.56 -5.39
N SER A 528 11.41 -2.67 -5.42
CA SER A 528 10.91 -3.28 -6.66
C SER A 528 9.50 -2.78 -6.92
N ILE A 529 9.26 -2.27 -8.11
CA ILE A 529 8.00 -1.66 -8.52
C ILE A 529 7.49 -2.48 -9.72
N PRO A 530 6.23 -2.97 -9.69
CA PRO A 530 5.60 -3.60 -10.84
C PRO A 530 5.58 -2.67 -12.07
N SER A 531 5.44 -3.22 -13.26
CA SER A 531 5.31 -2.42 -14.48
C SER A 531 4.02 -1.57 -14.40
N PRO A 532 4.11 -0.24 -14.56
CA PRO A 532 2.97 0.66 -14.39
C PRO A 532 2.16 0.77 -15.70
N ASN A 533 1.55 -0.33 -16.13
CA ASN A 533 0.94 -0.45 -17.46
C ASN A 533 -0.30 0.43 -17.64
N LEU A 534 -1.11 0.66 -16.60
CA LEU A 534 -2.27 1.56 -16.67
C LEU A 534 -1.79 3.00 -16.79
N TRP A 535 -0.78 3.38 -16.02
CA TRP A 535 -0.18 4.70 -16.08
C TRP A 535 0.50 4.96 -17.43
N ASP A 536 1.29 4.03 -17.95
CA ASP A 536 1.93 4.17 -19.26
C ASP A 536 0.87 4.24 -20.40
N ALA A 537 -0.30 3.59 -20.25
CA ALA A 537 -1.44 3.76 -21.18
C ALA A 537 -2.06 5.17 -21.11
N VAL A 538 -2.26 5.73 -19.92
CA VAL A 538 -2.69 7.13 -19.71
C VAL A 538 -1.72 8.10 -20.39
N VAL A 539 -0.43 7.93 -20.13
CA VAL A 539 0.66 8.74 -20.71
C VAL A 539 0.69 8.62 -22.24
N THR A 540 0.48 7.42 -22.78
CA THR A 540 0.43 7.18 -24.23
C THR A 540 -0.77 7.86 -24.87
N SER A 541 -1.93 7.87 -24.21
CA SER A 541 -3.15 8.51 -24.72
C SER A 541 -3.01 10.03 -24.88
N LEU A 542 -2.08 10.67 -24.17
CA LEU A 542 -1.83 12.11 -24.22
C LEU A 542 -0.62 12.48 -25.10
N ASP A 543 -0.03 11.52 -25.82
CA ASP A 543 1.05 11.82 -26.78
C ASP A 543 0.55 12.74 -27.89
N LYS A 544 1.40 13.66 -28.36
CA LYS A 544 1.09 14.57 -29.46
C LYS A 544 0.66 13.86 -30.75
N ALA A 545 1.09 12.61 -30.97
CA ALA A 545 0.67 11.79 -32.11
C ALA A 545 -0.81 11.37 -32.06
N SER A 546 -1.48 11.50 -30.91
CA SER A 546 -2.93 11.29 -30.79
C SER A 546 -3.75 12.42 -31.44
N ILE A 547 -3.15 13.60 -31.63
CA ILE A 547 -3.85 14.79 -32.12
C ILE A 547 -4.21 14.61 -33.59
N ILE A 548 -5.51 14.65 -33.88
CA ILE A 548 -6.06 14.62 -35.23
C ILE A 548 -6.21 16.07 -35.71
N LYS A 549 -5.54 16.42 -36.80
CA LYS A 549 -5.71 17.74 -37.43
C LYS A 549 -6.84 17.66 -38.46
N VAL A 550 -7.97 18.29 -38.15
CA VAL A 550 -9.03 18.56 -39.13
C VAL A 550 -8.66 19.87 -39.81
N ILE A 551 -8.14 19.79 -41.04
CA ILE A 551 -7.89 20.96 -41.88
C ILE A 551 -9.13 21.15 -42.73
N GLU A 552 -9.96 22.15 -42.43
CA GLU A 552 -10.95 22.64 -43.39
C GLU A 552 -10.23 23.50 -44.42
N GLU A 553 -10.11 22.99 -45.64
CA GLU A 553 -9.72 23.82 -46.79
C GLU A 553 -10.93 24.68 -47.17
N ILE A 554 -10.95 25.91 -46.64
CA ILE A 554 -11.93 26.91 -47.06
C ILE A 554 -11.38 27.57 -48.33
N ASP A 555 -12.09 27.42 -49.46
CA ASP A 555 -11.76 28.15 -50.68
C ASP A 555 -11.96 29.65 -50.46
N VAL A 556 -10.87 30.40 -50.35
CA VAL A 556 -10.87 31.84 -50.10
C VAL A 556 -11.64 32.60 -51.21
N ASN A 557 -11.71 32.06 -52.43
CA ASN A 557 -12.47 32.66 -53.53
C ASN A 557 -13.99 32.56 -53.34
N SER A 558 -14.46 31.65 -52.49
CA SER A 558 -15.88 31.52 -52.15
C SER A 558 -16.37 32.56 -51.13
N ILE A 559 -15.45 33.23 -50.44
CA ILE A 559 -15.75 34.19 -49.36
C ILE A 559 -15.82 35.64 -49.88
N TYR A 560 -15.17 35.95 -51.01
CA TYR A 560 -15.09 37.31 -51.54
C TYR A 560 -15.63 37.42 -52.98
N GLN A 561 -16.91 37.77 -53.12
CA GLN A 561 -17.43 38.35 -54.37
C GLN A 561 -17.21 39.87 -54.33
N SER A 562 -16.35 40.36 -55.22
CA SER A 562 -16.22 41.79 -55.52
C SER A 562 -17.55 42.36 -56.00
N THR A 563 -18.31 43.04 -55.14
CA THR A 563 -19.37 43.96 -55.57
C THR A 563 -18.74 45.29 -55.99
N VAL A 564 -18.05 45.29 -57.14
CA VAL A 564 -17.78 46.53 -57.88
C VAL A 564 -18.76 46.57 -59.03
N SER A 565 -19.94 47.11 -58.78
CA SER A 565 -20.80 47.67 -59.83
C SER A 565 -20.12 48.94 -60.34
N HIS A 566 -19.77 48.90 -61.62
CA HIS A 566 -19.09 49.93 -62.40
C HIS A 566 -19.51 51.37 -62.07
N TRP A 567 -18.54 52.28 -62.10
CA TRP A 567 -18.60 53.55 -62.85
C TRP A 567 -17.25 53.82 -63.49
#